data_AF-A0A3C0UXL3-F1
#
_entry.id   AF-A0A3C0UXL3-F1
#
_cell.length_a   1.000
_cell.length_b   1.000
_cell.length_c   1.000
_cell.angle_alpha   90.00
_cell.angle_beta   90.00
_cell.angle_gamma   90.00
#
_symmetry.space_group_name_H-M   'P 1'
#
loop_
_entity.id
_entity.type
_entity.pdbx_description
1 polymer ?
#
loop_
_entity_poly.entity_id
_entity_poly.type
_entity_poly.pdbx_seq_one_letter_code
_entity_poly.pdbx_strand_id
1 'polypeptide(L)'
;MKKVGRGILFVVLGLLLVVGSGVVWLQTTSGQDWLTQQAVSYLRKKLNTKVDIAQARFSLPDWIELRGVYVEDLRRDTLLAGGRLFVDLDVWGLLQSRVGINEIQLEDIRLKVYRTLPDTTFNFAFVAKAFASEDTTPDTTTAPLDMRLDAIQLRNVR
;
A
#
# COMPACT_ATOMS: atom_id res chain seq x y z
N MET A 1 -28.62 -36.10 15.80
CA MET A 1 -28.07 -34.73 15.66
C MET A 1 -26.58 -34.60 16.01
N LYS A 2 -26.03 -35.31 17.01
CA LYS A 2 -24.60 -35.21 17.43
C LYS A 2 -23.55 -35.50 16.34
N LYS A 3 -23.86 -36.39 15.37
CA LYS A 3 -22.94 -36.76 14.28
C LYS A 3 -22.79 -35.68 13.20
N VAL A 4 -23.85 -34.91 12.94
CA VAL A 4 -23.86 -33.83 11.93
C VAL A 4 -23.12 -32.61 12.45
N GLY A 5 -23.30 -32.24 13.72
CA GLY A 5 -22.56 -31.14 14.35
C GLY A 5 -21.04 -31.39 14.37
N ARG A 6 -20.61 -32.65 14.57
CA ARG A 6 -19.19 -33.01 14.52
C ARG A 6 -18.61 -32.89 13.11
N GLY A 7 -19.38 -33.22 12.08
CA GLY A 7 -18.97 -33.03 10.67
C GLY A 7 -18.82 -31.56 10.29
N ILE A 8 -19.78 -30.71 10.66
CA ILE A 8 -19.71 -29.26 10.45
C ILE A 8 -18.50 -28.66 11.18
N LEU A 9 -18.24 -29.09 12.42
CA LEU A 9 -17.07 -28.64 13.18
C LEU A 9 -15.76 -28.96 12.46
N PHE A 10 -15.60 -30.17 11.91
CA PHE A 10 -14.40 -30.53 11.15
C PHE A 10 -14.26 -29.74 9.84
N VAL A 11 -15.36 -29.42 9.16
CA VAL A 11 -15.34 -28.57 7.96
C VAL A 11 -14.94 -27.15 8.30
N VAL A 12 -15.51 -26.56 9.35
CA VAL A 12 -15.15 -25.22 9.82
C VAL A 12 -13.70 -25.18 10.28
N LEU A 13 -13.26 -26.18 11.04
CA LEU A 13 -11.87 -26.29 11.50
C LEU A 13 -10.90 -26.46 10.31
N GLY A 14 -11.26 -27.28 9.33
CA GLY A 14 -10.49 -27.45 8.10
C GLY A 14 -10.38 -26.15 7.30
N LEU A 15 -11.48 -25.42 7.16
CA LEU A 15 -11.48 -24.10 6.49
C LEU A 15 -10.59 -23.10 7.24
N LEU A 16 -10.68 -23.04 8.57
CA LEU A 16 -9.82 -22.18 9.39
C LEU A 16 -8.33 -22.54 9.24
N LEU A 17 -7.99 -23.82 9.15
CA LEU A 17 -6.61 -24.26 8.91
C LEU A 17 -6.12 -23.86 7.51
N VAL A 18 -6.96 -23.96 6.49
CA VAL A 18 -6.62 -23.52 5.12
C VAL A 18 -6.40 -22.01 5.08
N VAL A 19 -7.27 -21.22 5.71
CA VAL A 19 -7.12 -19.76 5.77
C VAL A 19 -5.88 -19.38 6.59
N GLY A 20 -5.69 -20.00 7.76
CA GLY A 20 -4.55 -19.74 8.64
C GLY A 20 -3.22 -20.09 7.98
N SER A 21 -3.13 -21.22 7.30
CA SER A 21 -1.92 -21.59 6.54
C SER A 21 -1.64 -20.64 5.39
N GLY A 22 -2.66 -20.12 4.70
CA GLY A 22 -2.51 -19.08 3.68
C GLY A 22 -1.91 -17.79 4.25
N VAL A 23 -2.35 -17.35 5.42
CA VAL A 23 -1.80 -16.16 6.09
C VAL A 23 -0.32 -16.36 6.49
N VAL A 24 0.02 -17.52 7.04
CA VAL A 24 1.42 -17.86 7.39
C VAL A 24 2.30 -17.92 6.13
N TRP A 25 1.77 -18.47 5.04
CA TRP A 25 2.48 -18.51 3.77
C TRP A 25 2.73 -17.10 3.20
N LEU A 26 1.75 -16.18 3.31
CA LEU A 26 1.91 -14.78 2.91
C LEU A 26 3.00 -14.05 3.72
N GLN A 27 3.24 -14.44 4.97
CA GLN A 27 4.35 -13.91 5.76
C GLN A 27 5.72 -14.50 5.37
N THR A 28 5.77 -15.60 4.62
CA THR A 28 7.04 -16.16 4.13
C THR A 28 7.59 -15.29 3.00
N THR A 29 8.92 -15.27 2.81
CA THR A 29 9.59 -14.56 1.70
C THR A 29 8.91 -14.77 0.35
N SER A 30 8.57 -16.02 0.01
CA SER A 30 7.91 -16.34 -1.27
C SER A 30 6.51 -15.76 -1.40
N GLY A 31 5.71 -15.77 -0.31
CA GLY A 31 4.37 -15.17 -0.32
C GLY A 31 4.43 -13.64 -0.43
N GLN A 32 5.38 -13.02 0.25
CA GLN A 32 5.63 -11.58 0.16
C GLN A 32 6.11 -11.18 -1.24
N ASP A 33 7.01 -11.95 -1.86
CA ASP A 33 7.50 -11.69 -3.22
C ASP A 33 6.36 -11.86 -4.25
N TRP A 34 5.51 -12.88 -4.09
CA TRP A 34 4.31 -13.06 -4.90
C TRP A 34 3.34 -11.88 -4.77
N LEU A 35 3.07 -11.42 -3.54
CA LEU A 35 2.20 -10.27 -3.31
C LEU A 35 2.81 -8.98 -3.87
N THR A 36 4.14 -8.82 -3.79
CA THR A 36 4.86 -7.70 -4.39
C THR A 36 4.60 -7.64 -5.89
N GLN A 37 4.75 -8.76 -6.60
CA GLN A 37 4.50 -8.82 -8.05
C GLN A 37 3.04 -8.50 -8.39
N GLN A 38 2.10 -9.00 -7.58
CA GLN A 38 0.68 -8.72 -7.76
C GLN A 38 0.35 -7.23 -7.54
N ALA A 39 0.91 -6.62 -6.51
CA ALA A 39 0.80 -5.19 -6.24
C ALA A 39 1.40 -4.38 -7.40
N VAL A 40 2.62 -4.69 -7.83
CA VAL A 40 3.25 -4.03 -8.98
C VAL A 40 2.38 -4.12 -10.23
N SER A 41 1.84 -5.31 -10.54
CA SER A 41 0.95 -5.49 -11.69
C SER A 41 -0.33 -4.65 -11.57
N TYR A 42 -0.91 -4.58 -10.36
CA TYR A 42 -2.07 -3.75 -10.09
C TYR A 42 -1.76 -2.26 -10.27
N LEU A 43 -0.67 -1.77 -9.65
CA LEU A 43 -0.24 -0.38 -9.77
C LEU A 43 0.07 0.00 -11.22
N ARG A 44 0.77 -0.85 -11.99
CA ARG A 44 1.03 -0.61 -13.41
C ARG A 44 -0.25 -0.44 -14.21
N LYS A 45 -1.24 -1.32 -14.00
CA LYS A 45 -2.53 -1.25 -14.70
C LYS A 45 -3.35 -0.04 -14.26
N LYS A 46 -3.35 0.28 -12.97
CA LYS A 46 -4.14 1.37 -12.39
C LYS A 46 -3.57 2.76 -12.74
N LEU A 47 -2.25 2.89 -12.69
CA LEU A 47 -1.55 4.14 -12.98
C LEU A 47 -1.23 4.33 -14.47
N ASN A 48 -1.35 3.26 -15.26
CA ASN A 48 -0.99 3.24 -16.67
C ASN A 48 0.45 3.74 -16.94
N THR A 49 1.36 3.43 -16.02
CA THR A 49 2.78 3.81 -16.06
C THR A 49 3.66 2.65 -15.62
N LYS A 50 4.97 2.77 -15.84
CA LYS A 50 5.94 1.80 -15.37
C LYS A 50 6.13 1.95 -13.87
N VAL A 51 5.91 0.85 -13.16
CA VAL A 51 6.15 0.72 -11.72
C VAL A 51 6.98 -0.53 -11.52
N ASP A 52 8.09 -0.41 -10.82
CA ASP A 52 8.97 -1.50 -10.44
C ASP A 52 9.24 -1.42 -8.94
N ILE A 53 9.12 -2.55 -8.26
CA ILE A 53 9.45 -2.69 -6.84
C ILE A 53 10.27 -3.97 -6.74
N ALA A 54 11.53 -3.87 -6.30
CA ALA A 54 12.39 -5.04 -6.19
C ALA A 54 11.93 -5.99 -5.09
N GLN A 55 11.49 -5.43 -3.96
CA GLN A 55 11.03 -6.22 -2.81
C GLN A 55 10.07 -5.39 -1.96
N ALA A 56 8.90 -5.94 -1.62
CA ALA A 56 8.07 -5.42 -0.55
C ALA A 56 8.13 -6.38 0.63
N ARG A 57 8.47 -5.85 1.80
CA ARG A 57 8.34 -6.51 3.09
C ARG A 57 7.25 -5.83 3.88
N PHE A 58 6.45 -6.59 4.58
CA PHE A 58 5.40 -6.03 5.42
C PHE A 58 5.14 -6.98 6.57
N SER A 59 4.83 -6.41 7.73
CA SER A 59 4.30 -7.14 8.87
C SER A 59 2.85 -6.73 8.99
N LEU A 60 1.92 -7.65 8.73
CA LEU A 60 0.51 -7.38 9.01
C LEU A 60 0.31 -7.42 10.53
N PRO A 61 -0.27 -6.38 11.17
CA PRO A 61 -0.89 -5.17 10.62
C PRO A 61 -0.14 -3.87 11.00
N ASP A 62 1.19 -3.82 10.91
CA ASP A 62 2.00 -2.78 11.59
C ASP A 62 2.74 -1.87 10.59
N TRP A 63 3.59 -2.45 9.74
CA TRP A 63 4.47 -1.67 8.87
C TRP A 63 4.69 -2.30 7.50
N ILE A 64 5.08 -1.45 6.55
CA ILE A 64 5.41 -1.81 5.17
C ILE A 64 6.76 -1.18 4.80
N GLU A 65 7.67 -2.00 4.28
CA GLU A 65 8.97 -1.61 3.75
C GLU A 65 9.09 -1.99 2.28
N LEU A 66 9.29 -1.01 1.41
CA LEU A 66 9.57 -1.20 0.00
C LEU A 66 11.05 -0.95 -0.28
N ARG A 67 11.69 -1.84 -1.03
CA ARG A 67 13.07 -1.70 -1.48
C ARG A 67 13.15 -1.68 -3.00
N GLY A 68 14.01 -0.81 -3.53
CA GLY A 68 14.24 -0.66 -4.96
C GLY A 68 12.96 -0.27 -5.69
N VAL A 69 12.36 0.86 -5.31
CA VAL A 69 11.14 1.38 -5.92
C VAL A 69 11.51 2.27 -7.11
N TYR A 70 10.82 2.11 -8.23
CA TYR A 70 10.95 2.95 -9.41
C TYR A 70 9.56 3.18 -10.05
N VAL A 71 9.19 4.44 -10.23
CA VAL A 71 7.91 4.86 -10.80
C VAL A 71 8.17 5.92 -11.85
N GLU A 72 7.59 5.74 -13.03
CA GLU A 72 7.62 6.73 -14.11
C GLU A 72 6.40 7.66 -14.06
N ASP A 73 6.58 8.90 -14.50
CA ASP A 73 5.47 9.78 -14.82
C ASP A 73 4.87 9.46 -16.20
N LEU A 74 3.77 10.13 -16.56
CA LEU A 74 3.10 9.95 -17.85
C LEU A 74 3.96 10.38 -19.05
N ARG A 75 5.06 11.11 -18.83
CA ARG A 75 6.01 11.54 -19.85
C ARG A 75 7.21 10.60 -19.97
N ARG A 76 7.18 9.45 -19.26
CA ARG A 76 8.27 8.46 -19.20
C ARG A 76 9.55 9.02 -18.58
N ASP A 77 9.43 10.02 -17.72
CA ASP A 77 10.51 10.48 -16.87
C ASP A 77 10.39 9.84 -15.48
N THR A 78 11.48 9.79 -14.72
CA THR A 78 11.48 9.21 -13.38
C THR A 78 10.70 10.11 -12.43
N LEU A 79 9.58 9.65 -11.88
CA LEU A 79 8.84 10.36 -10.83
C LEU A 79 9.44 10.08 -9.45
N LEU A 80 9.64 8.80 -9.14
CA LEU A 80 10.17 8.32 -7.87
C LEU A 80 11.13 7.17 -8.14
N ALA A 81 12.35 7.26 -7.62
CA ALA A 81 13.31 6.17 -7.61
C ALA A 81 13.99 6.11 -6.25
N GLY A 82 13.95 4.98 -5.54
CA GLY A 82 14.41 4.93 -4.16
C GLY A 82 14.96 3.59 -3.69
N GLY A 83 15.93 3.66 -2.78
CA GLY A 83 16.52 2.51 -2.12
C GLY A 83 15.57 1.84 -1.13
N ARG A 84 15.14 2.57 -0.09
CA ARG A 84 14.27 2.06 0.98
C ARG A 84 13.18 3.07 1.33
N LEU A 85 11.93 2.62 1.34
CA LEU A 85 10.76 3.35 1.80
C LEU A 85 10.08 2.52 2.90
N PHE A 86 10.09 3.00 4.12
CA PHE A 86 9.43 2.36 5.26
C PHE A 86 8.28 3.23 5.75
N VAL A 87 7.13 2.61 6.01
CA VAL A 87 5.93 3.28 6.53
C VAL A 87 5.35 2.41 7.65
N ASP A 88 5.21 3.01 8.82
CA ASP A 88 4.52 2.46 9.99
C ASP A 88 3.13 3.07 10.08
N LEU A 89 2.10 2.21 10.12
CA LEU A 89 0.69 2.58 10.08
C LEU A 89 0.00 2.20 11.38
N ASP A 90 -0.82 3.11 11.91
CA ASP A 90 -1.72 2.83 13.03
C ASP A 90 -2.99 2.13 12.51
N VAL A 91 -2.88 0.82 12.25
CA VAL A 91 -4.00 0.03 11.73
C VAL A 91 -5.12 -0.12 12.75
N TRP A 92 -4.84 0.01 14.05
CA TRP A 92 -5.88 0.07 15.07
C TRP A 92 -6.68 1.37 15.00
N GLY A 93 -6.02 2.50 14.74
CA GLY A 93 -6.68 3.74 14.38
C GLY A 93 -7.58 3.59 13.14
N LEU A 94 -7.12 2.88 12.10
CA LEU A 94 -7.88 2.71 10.86
C LEU A 94 -9.23 2.02 11.06
N LEU A 95 -9.29 1.01 11.95
CA LEU A 95 -10.54 0.34 12.33
C LEU A 95 -11.53 1.29 13.02
N GLN A 96 -11.04 2.37 13.61
CA GLN A 96 -11.81 3.42 14.27
C GLN A 96 -11.99 4.67 13.38
N SER A 97 -11.79 4.55 12.07
CA SER A 97 -11.85 5.64 11.09
C SER A 97 -10.81 6.75 11.29
N ARG A 98 -9.67 6.43 11.90
CA ARG A 98 -8.52 7.34 12.06
C ARG A 98 -7.35 6.86 11.22
N VAL A 99 -6.89 7.67 10.27
CA VAL A 99 -5.70 7.35 9.49
C VAL A 99 -4.48 7.89 10.22
N GLY A 100 -3.86 7.05 11.04
CA GLY A 100 -2.59 7.37 11.68
C GLY A 100 -1.41 6.78 10.93
N ILE A 101 -0.42 7.60 10.62
CA ILE A 101 0.90 7.19 10.16
C ILE A 101 1.86 7.50 11.31
N ASN A 102 2.40 6.47 11.95
CA ASN A 102 3.32 6.67 13.07
C ASN A 102 4.65 7.20 12.54
N GLU A 103 5.19 6.55 11.49
CA GLU A 103 6.50 6.90 10.99
C GLU A 103 6.63 6.67 9.48
N ILE A 104 7.33 7.60 8.82
CA ILE A 104 7.78 7.43 7.43
C ILE A 104 9.30 7.57 7.40
N GLN A 105 10.01 6.55 6.90
CA GLN A 105 11.45 6.63 6.63
C GLN A 105 11.71 6.52 5.13
N LEU A 106 12.41 7.50 4.58
CA LEU A 106 12.84 7.52 3.19
C LEU A 106 14.38 7.50 3.16
N GLU A 107 14.97 6.48 2.54
CA GLU A 107 16.42 6.36 2.38
C GLU A 107 16.82 6.18 0.91
N ASP A 108 17.80 6.99 0.48
CA ASP A 108 18.34 6.99 -0.89
C ASP A 108 17.23 7.17 -1.95
N ILE A 109 16.34 8.13 -1.73
CA ILE A 109 15.20 8.40 -2.62
C ILE A 109 15.44 9.65 -3.46
N ARG A 110 15.16 9.55 -4.75
CA ARG A 110 15.11 10.63 -5.73
C ARG A 110 13.67 10.86 -6.13
N LEU A 111 13.17 12.07 -5.90
CA LEU A 111 11.83 12.51 -6.25
C LEU A 111 11.94 13.63 -7.27
N LYS A 112 11.42 13.41 -8.47
CA LYS A 112 11.39 14.45 -9.49
C LYS A 112 9.98 15.00 -9.60
N VAL A 113 9.69 15.99 -8.78
CA VAL A 113 8.42 16.71 -8.81
C VAL A 113 8.58 17.98 -9.62
N TYR A 114 7.77 18.12 -10.66
CA TYR A 114 7.75 19.35 -11.47
C TYR A 114 6.32 19.72 -11.85
N ARG A 115 6.16 21.00 -12.18
CA ARG A 115 4.92 21.60 -12.64
C ARG A 115 5.16 22.16 -14.04
N THR A 116 4.24 21.91 -14.96
CA THR A 116 4.34 22.37 -16.35
C THR A 116 3.47 23.60 -16.57
N LEU A 117 4.05 24.81 -16.51
CA LEU A 117 3.32 26.02 -16.91
C LEU A 117 2.85 25.90 -18.37
N PRO A 118 1.64 26.38 -18.73
CA PRO A 118 0.68 27.16 -17.93
C PRO A 118 -0.27 26.32 -17.05
N ASP A 119 -0.27 25.00 -17.20
CA ASP A 119 -1.07 24.08 -16.39
C ASP A 119 -0.50 24.02 -14.96
N THR A 120 -1.25 24.44 -13.95
CA THR A 120 -0.80 24.42 -12.54
C THR A 120 -0.68 23.00 -11.97
N THR A 121 -0.92 21.99 -12.81
CA THR A 121 -0.93 20.57 -12.50
C THR A 121 0.49 20.02 -12.32
N PHE A 122 0.69 19.27 -11.23
CA PHE A 122 1.92 18.55 -10.98
C PHE A 122 2.01 17.25 -11.78
N ASN A 123 3.23 16.80 -12.07
CA ASN A 123 3.46 15.53 -12.76
C ASN A 123 2.95 14.29 -12.01
N PHE A 124 2.70 14.36 -10.69
CA PHE A 124 2.11 13.26 -9.90
C PHE A 124 0.57 13.29 -9.83
N ALA A 125 -0.10 14.30 -10.40
CA ALA A 125 -1.56 14.46 -10.27
C ALA A 125 -2.35 13.27 -10.84
N PHE A 126 -1.78 12.55 -11.81
CA PHE A 126 -2.38 11.33 -12.35
C PHE A 126 -2.54 10.22 -11.31
N VAL A 127 -1.65 10.15 -10.31
CA VAL A 127 -1.74 9.17 -9.22
C VAL A 127 -2.98 9.45 -8.39
N ALA A 128 -3.17 10.69 -7.95
CA ALA A 128 -4.37 11.09 -7.21
C ALA A 128 -5.65 10.86 -8.02
N LYS A 129 -5.63 11.21 -9.31
CA LYS A 129 -6.76 10.98 -10.22
C LYS A 129 -7.08 9.49 -10.41
N ALA A 130 -6.06 8.62 -10.45
CA ALA A 130 -6.27 7.18 -10.58
C ALA A 130 -6.99 6.59 -9.34
N PHE A 131 -6.73 7.12 -8.14
CA PHE A 131 -7.35 6.64 -6.90
C PHE A 131 -8.59 7.42 -6.45
N ALA A 132 -8.98 8.48 -7.15
CA ALA A 132 -10.22 9.19 -6.89
C ALA A 132 -11.43 8.29 -7.19
N SER A 133 -12.44 8.30 -6.31
CA SER A 133 -13.73 7.68 -6.57
C SER A 133 -14.47 8.39 -7.71
N GLU A 134 -15.26 7.63 -8.47
CA GLU A 134 -16.12 8.19 -9.53
C GLU A 134 -17.32 8.96 -8.95
N ASP A 135 -17.69 8.67 -7.70
CA ASP A 135 -18.72 9.38 -6.96
C ASP A 135 -18.17 10.67 -6.34
N THR A 136 -18.58 11.80 -6.93
CA THR A 136 -18.22 13.15 -6.46
C THR A 136 -19.12 13.67 -5.34
N THR A 137 -20.13 12.89 -4.92
CA THR A 137 -20.99 13.24 -3.79
C THR A 137 -20.21 13.06 -2.49
N PRO A 138 -19.95 14.15 -1.73
CA PRO A 138 -19.29 14.02 -0.45
C PRO A 138 -20.18 13.22 0.48
N ASP A 139 -19.67 12.06 0.92
CA ASP A 139 -20.38 11.15 1.79
C ASP A 139 -20.39 11.73 3.21
N THR A 140 -21.41 12.56 3.51
CA THR A 140 -21.54 13.28 4.79
C THR A 140 -21.90 12.35 5.97
N THR A 141 -22.11 11.06 5.69
CA THR A 141 -22.42 10.01 6.66
C THR A 141 -21.17 9.48 7.37
N THR A 142 -19.98 9.69 6.79
CA THR A 142 -18.70 9.19 7.34
C THR A 142 -18.05 10.28 8.18
N ALA A 143 -17.59 9.92 9.38
CA ALA A 143 -16.84 10.84 10.23
C ALA A 143 -15.65 11.44 9.45
N PRO A 144 -15.34 12.74 9.65
CA PRO A 144 -14.22 13.38 8.96
C PRO A 144 -12.94 12.60 9.20
N LEU A 145 -12.17 12.41 8.13
CA LEU A 145 -10.95 11.64 8.15
C LEU A 145 -9.91 12.32 9.05
N ASP A 146 -9.67 11.73 10.22
CA ASP A 146 -8.66 12.19 11.17
C ASP A 146 -7.29 11.65 10.72
N MET A 147 -6.44 12.53 10.20
CA MET A 147 -5.11 12.20 9.70
C MET A 147 -4.04 12.64 10.69
N ARG A 148 -3.16 11.71 11.09
CA ARG A 148 -2.05 11.96 12.01
C ARG A 148 -0.74 11.46 11.42
N LEU A 149 0.33 12.25 11.54
CA LEU A 149 1.69 11.88 11.17
C LEU A 149 2.65 12.28 12.29
N ASP A 150 3.31 11.32 12.94
CA ASP A 150 4.14 11.63 14.11
C ASP A 150 5.59 11.92 13.73
N ALA A 151 6.18 11.08 12.87
CA ALA A 151 7.60 11.15 12.55
C ALA A 151 7.88 10.98 11.05
N ILE A 152 8.84 11.78 10.56
CA ILE A 152 9.40 11.65 9.22
C ILE A 152 10.92 11.61 9.33
N GLN A 153 11.54 10.55 8.82
CA GLN A 153 12.99 10.42 8.71
C GLN A 153 13.42 10.43 7.24
N LEU A 154 14.36 11.30 6.92
CA LEU A 154 14.89 11.45 5.56
C LEU A 154 16.40 11.20 5.59
N ARG A 155 16.87 10.20 4.83
CA ARG A 155 18.30 9.91 4.65
C ARG A 155 18.64 9.97 3.17
N ASN A 156 19.48 10.93 2.79
CA ASN A 156 19.92 11.11 1.40
C ASN A 156 18.76 11.18 0.39
N VAL A 157 17.78 12.02 0.68
CA VAL A 157 16.63 12.28 -0.20
C VAL A 157 16.93 13.51 -1.06
N ARG A 158 16.66 13.43 -2.37
CA ARG A 158 16.93 14.49 -3.36
C ARG A 158 15.74 14.77 -4.26
#